data_AF-A0A5E9GS76-F1
#
_entry.id   AF-A0A5E9GS76-F1
#
_cell.length_a   1.000
_cell.length_b   1.000
_cell.length_c   1.000
_cell.angle_alpha   90.00
_cell.angle_beta   90.00
_cell.angle_gamma   90.00
#
_symmetry.space_group_name_H-M   'P 1'
#
loop_
_entity.id
_entity.type
_entity.pdbx_description
1 polymer ?
#
loop_
_entity_poly.entity_id
_entity_poly.type
_entity_poly.pdbx_seq_one_letter_code
_entity_poly.pdbx_strand_id
1 'polypeptide(L)'
;MIGLAKRRAVRPVWAWLALALALVAILGFTSSPAAQALPPGPPSHTLPPPGDGTAHNDALGSQFDEQLNLALQYMRTAADESTYFDMAAAEEAGASAATREIGSLINQLAVSQRGASENQMTTMLSVPIWGNWCGPGHGGGNAVDVLDSICQTHDYCYAARGYFACSCDRQIVLDIRNNIYRMTSGERVMAAAVSTYFTYCLCNPFA
;
A
#
# COMPACT_ATOMS: atom_id res chain seq x y z
N MET A 1 -39.57 -31.11 -47.37
CA MET A 1 -39.83 -30.52 -46.04
C MET A 1 -38.87 -29.36 -45.88
N ILE A 2 -39.37 -28.12 -45.99
CA ILE A 2 -38.57 -26.89 -46.06
C ILE A 2 -38.74 -26.16 -44.72
N GLY A 3 -37.65 -26.07 -43.94
CA GLY A 3 -37.63 -25.37 -42.65
C GLY A 3 -37.31 -23.89 -42.83
N LEU A 4 -38.27 -23.02 -42.53
CA LEU A 4 -38.11 -21.56 -42.49
C LEU A 4 -37.24 -21.13 -41.30
N ALA A 5 -36.08 -20.53 -41.59
CA ALA A 5 -35.27 -19.83 -40.59
C ALA A 5 -35.92 -18.48 -40.22
N LYS A 6 -36.19 -18.31 -38.93
CA LYS A 6 -36.79 -17.12 -38.29
C LYS A 6 -35.76 -15.97 -38.26
N ARG A 7 -35.94 -14.94 -39.09
CA ARG A 7 -35.16 -13.69 -39.02
C ARG A 7 -35.61 -12.88 -37.80
N ARG A 8 -34.71 -12.61 -36.85
CA ARG A 8 -34.97 -11.66 -35.74
C ARG A 8 -34.73 -10.24 -36.25
N ALA A 9 -35.78 -9.43 -36.25
CA ALA A 9 -35.72 -8.01 -36.57
C ALA A 9 -35.14 -7.22 -35.38
N VAL A 10 -34.08 -6.46 -35.64
CA VAL A 10 -33.53 -5.46 -34.72
C VAL A 10 -34.38 -4.20 -34.87
N ARG A 11 -35.00 -3.71 -33.79
CA ARG A 11 -35.81 -2.48 -33.81
C ARG A 11 -34.93 -1.29 -33.42
N PRO A 12 -34.91 -0.20 -34.20
CA PRO A 12 -34.11 1.00 -33.89
C PRO A 12 -34.75 1.80 -32.76
N VAL A 13 -33.94 2.14 -31.74
CA VAL A 13 -34.34 2.93 -30.57
C VAL A 13 -34.16 4.42 -30.89
N TRP A 14 -34.99 4.96 -31.78
CA TRP A 14 -35.03 6.40 -32.08
C TRP A 14 -36.48 6.80 -32.40
N ALA A 15 -37.28 7.01 -31.37
CA ALA A 15 -38.50 7.82 -31.43
C ALA A 15 -39.11 7.81 -30.03
N TRP A 16 -39.02 8.93 -29.30
CA TRP A 16 -40.13 9.56 -28.58
C TRP A 16 -39.64 10.94 -28.12
N LEU A 17 -40.21 11.97 -28.71
CA LEU A 17 -39.99 13.38 -28.41
C LEU A 17 -41.39 14.01 -28.35
N ALA A 18 -41.87 14.39 -27.16
CA ALA A 18 -42.91 15.38 -26.92
C ALA A 18 -43.05 15.56 -25.39
N LEU A 19 -42.51 16.64 -24.82
CA LEU A 19 -43.13 17.96 -24.64
C LEU A 19 -44.18 17.98 -23.51
N ALA A 20 -43.77 18.46 -22.33
CA ALA A 20 -44.66 19.05 -21.34
C ALA A 20 -43.95 20.27 -20.71
N LEU A 21 -44.29 21.45 -21.25
CA LEU A 21 -44.11 22.74 -20.57
C LEU A 21 -45.15 22.83 -19.45
N ALA A 22 -44.73 23.03 -18.20
CA ALA A 22 -45.56 23.66 -17.18
C ALA A 22 -44.69 24.25 -16.07
N LEU A 23 -44.97 25.53 -15.77
CA LEU A 23 -44.43 26.39 -14.72
C LEU A 23 -44.05 25.67 -13.41
N VAL A 24 -42.83 25.90 -12.92
CA VAL A 24 -42.57 26.00 -11.47
C VAL A 24 -41.77 27.27 -11.21
N ALA A 25 -42.29 28.01 -10.24
CA ALA A 25 -41.93 29.35 -9.86
C ALA A 25 -40.48 29.49 -9.37
N ILE A 26 -40.00 30.72 -9.52
CA ILE A 26 -38.81 31.32 -8.94
C ILE A 26 -38.74 30.97 -7.45
N LEU A 27 -37.85 30.03 -7.09
CA LEU A 27 -37.29 29.92 -5.75
C LEU A 27 -35.77 29.98 -5.91
N GLY A 28 -35.18 31.09 -5.45
CA GLY A 28 -33.75 31.28 -5.42
C GLY A 28 -33.09 30.18 -4.60
N PHE A 29 -32.32 29.33 -5.26
CA PHE A 29 -31.30 28.53 -4.60
C PHE A 29 -30.13 29.45 -4.27
N THR A 30 -30.15 30.05 -3.08
CA THR A 30 -28.92 30.54 -2.47
C THR A 30 -28.11 29.31 -2.07
N SER A 31 -27.11 28.95 -2.87
CA SER A 31 -26.11 27.97 -2.46
C SER A 31 -25.26 28.60 -1.35
N SER A 32 -25.63 28.38 -0.10
CA SER A 32 -24.74 28.61 1.03
C SER A 32 -23.57 27.64 0.92
N PRO A 33 -22.31 28.09 1.04
CA PRO A 33 -21.21 27.16 1.22
C PRO A 33 -21.37 26.54 2.61
N ALA A 34 -21.71 25.26 2.66
CA ALA A 34 -21.53 24.49 3.88
C ALA A 34 -20.04 24.51 4.19
N ALA A 35 -19.67 25.28 5.22
CA ALA A 35 -18.36 25.15 5.85
C ALA A 35 -18.27 23.71 6.36
N GLN A 36 -17.54 22.88 5.62
CA GLN A 36 -17.20 21.54 6.07
C GLN A 36 -16.38 21.72 7.34
N ALA A 37 -16.93 21.31 8.48
CA ALA A 37 -16.16 21.18 9.69
C ALA A 37 -15.02 20.20 9.37
N LEU A 38 -13.78 20.69 9.47
CA LEU A 38 -12.61 19.84 9.39
C LEU A 38 -12.80 18.67 10.37
N PRO A 39 -12.53 17.42 9.97
CA PRO A 39 -12.51 16.31 10.92
C PRO A 39 -11.57 16.69 12.08
N PRO A 40 -11.86 16.27 13.32
CA PRO A 40 -10.95 16.51 14.43
C PRO A 40 -9.56 16.03 14.00
N GLY A 41 -8.58 16.93 14.12
CA GLY A 41 -7.19 16.59 13.84
C GLY A 41 -6.79 15.36 14.66
N PRO A 42 -5.79 14.60 14.21
CA PRO A 42 -5.29 13.45 14.97
C PRO A 42 -5.01 13.89 16.41
N PRO A 43 -5.27 13.03 17.41
CA PRO A 43 -5.00 13.36 18.79
C PRO A 43 -3.55 13.85 18.88
N SER A 44 -3.38 15.06 19.41
CA SER A 44 -2.07 15.63 19.65
C SER A 44 -1.34 14.66 20.58
N HIS A 45 -0.41 13.88 20.04
CA HIS A 45 0.40 12.96 20.84
C HIS A 45 1.34 13.82 21.68
N THR A 46 0.86 14.27 22.83
CA THR A 46 1.71 14.78 23.89
C THR A 46 2.69 13.67 24.23
N LEU A 47 3.96 13.89 23.92
CA LEU A 47 5.04 13.01 24.32
C LEU A 47 4.89 12.70 25.82
N PRO A 48 4.91 11.42 26.22
CA PRO A 48 4.88 11.08 27.64
C PRO A 48 6.08 11.74 28.35
N PRO A 49 5.96 12.02 29.66
CA PRO A 49 7.08 12.50 30.47
C PRO A 49 8.27 11.54 30.32
N PRO A 50 9.52 11.99 30.56
CA PRO A 50 10.70 11.13 30.43
C PRO A 50 10.63 10.00 31.45
N GLY A 51 10.03 8.88 31.04
CA GLY A 51 10.03 7.60 31.72
C GLY A 51 11.18 6.74 31.21
N ASP A 52 11.42 5.64 31.91
CA ASP A 52 12.31 4.56 31.48
C ASP A 52 11.99 4.21 30.01
N GLY A 53 13.02 4.27 29.14
CA GLY A 53 12.86 4.14 27.69
C GLY A 53 12.22 2.83 27.25
N THR A 54 12.16 1.82 28.12
CA THR A 54 11.44 0.55 27.92
C THR A 54 9.97 0.77 27.55
N ALA A 55 9.21 1.54 28.34
CA ALA A 55 7.77 1.75 28.11
C ALA A 55 7.47 2.51 26.82
N HIS A 56 8.32 3.48 26.45
CA HIS A 56 8.20 4.20 25.18
C HIS A 56 8.50 3.28 23.99
N ASN A 57 9.53 2.44 24.10
CA ASN A 57 9.88 1.49 23.05
C ASN A 57 8.78 0.43 22.85
N ASP A 58 8.18 -0.06 23.94
CA ASP A 58 7.05 -0.99 23.89
C ASP A 58 5.81 -0.37 23.22
N ALA A 59 5.55 0.92 23.49
CA ALA A 59 4.47 1.66 22.85
C ALA A 59 4.71 1.83 21.34
N LEU A 60 5.94 2.15 20.93
CA LEU A 60 6.30 2.23 19.51
C LEU A 60 6.18 0.86 18.81
N GLY A 61 6.61 -0.22 19.47
CA GLY A 61 6.43 -1.58 18.96
C GLY A 61 4.95 -1.93 18.77
N SER A 62 4.11 -1.62 19.76
CA SER A 62 2.67 -1.87 19.70
C SER A 62 1.99 -1.06 18.59
N GLN A 63 2.37 0.21 18.41
CA GLN A 63 1.86 1.04 17.32
C GLN A 63 2.25 0.49 15.94
N PHE A 64 3.49 0.04 15.79
CA PHE A 64 3.95 -0.58 14.54
C PHE A 64 3.18 -1.86 14.23
N ASP A 65 2.92 -2.70 15.22
CA ASP A 65 2.12 -3.92 15.07
C ASP A 65 0.69 -3.63 14.64
N GLU A 66 0.08 -2.62 15.23
CA GLU A 66 -1.24 -2.16 14.84
C GLU A 66 -1.24 -1.69 13.39
N GLN A 67 -0.27 -0.86 12.99
CA GLN A 67 -0.13 -0.40 11.61
C GLN A 67 0.04 -1.56 10.61
N LEU A 68 0.89 -2.54 10.94
CA LEU A 68 1.09 -3.75 10.14
C LEU A 68 -0.20 -4.54 10.01
N ASN A 69 -0.89 -4.83 11.11
CA ASN A 69 -2.14 -5.59 11.12
C ASN A 69 -3.27 -4.87 10.39
N LEU A 70 -3.36 -3.54 10.50
CA LEU A 70 -4.32 -2.74 9.75
C LEU A 70 -4.03 -2.79 8.25
N ALA A 71 -2.76 -2.70 7.85
CA ALA A 71 -2.41 -2.72 6.44
C ALA A 71 -2.66 -4.09 5.80
N LEU A 72 -2.34 -5.18 6.51
CA LEU A 72 -2.57 -6.56 6.07
C LEU A 72 -4.04 -6.86 5.73
N GLN A 73 -5.00 -6.19 6.37
CA GLN A 73 -6.45 -6.38 6.10
C GLN A 73 -6.85 -6.02 4.66
N TYR A 74 -6.10 -5.13 4.01
CA TYR A 74 -6.40 -4.63 2.67
C TYR A 74 -5.44 -5.19 1.61
N MET A 75 -4.54 -6.09 1.99
CA MET A 75 -3.70 -6.80 1.02
C MET A 75 -4.52 -7.80 0.22
N ARG A 76 -4.25 -7.86 -1.08
CA ARG A 76 -4.93 -8.73 -2.05
C ARG A 76 -3.91 -9.36 -3.00
N THR A 77 -4.29 -10.51 -3.54
CA THR A 77 -3.60 -11.16 -4.65
C THR A 77 -4.47 -11.02 -5.89
N ALA A 78 -3.91 -10.45 -6.95
CA ALA A 78 -4.53 -10.36 -8.26
C ALA A 78 -4.52 -11.71 -8.99
N ALA A 79 -5.22 -11.81 -10.12
CA ALA A 79 -5.33 -13.04 -10.89
C ALA A 79 -3.99 -13.52 -11.50
N ASP A 80 -3.03 -12.60 -11.69
CA ASP A 80 -1.66 -12.86 -12.12
C ASP A 80 -0.71 -13.16 -10.95
N GLU A 81 -1.28 -13.51 -9.78
CA GLU A 81 -0.57 -13.79 -8.52
C GLU A 81 0.19 -12.59 -7.92
N SER A 82 0.11 -11.42 -8.56
CA SER A 82 0.75 -10.23 -8.03
C SER A 82 0.01 -9.69 -6.82
N THR A 83 0.77 -9.26 -5.82
CA THR A 83 0.22 -8.69 -4.58
C THR A 83 0.00 -7.19 -4.73
N TYR A 84 -1.06 -6.65 -4.14
CA TYR A 84 -1.30 -5.21 -4.04
C TYR A 84 -2.11 -4.86 -2.79
N PHE A 85 -2.05 -3.59 -2.40
CA PHE A 85 -2.92 -3.02 -1.37
C PHE A 85 -4.18 -2.44 -2.03
N ASP A 86 -5.36 -2.91 -1.60
CA ASP A 86 -6.67 -2.45 -2.08
C ASP A 86 -7.05 -1.10 -1.45
N MET A 87 -6.63 -0.03 -2.12
CA MET A 87 -6.91 1.35 -1.70
C MET A 87 -8.40 1.65 -1.65
N ALA A 88 -9.20 1.13 -2.58
CA ALA A 88 -10.64 1.39 -2.62
C ALA A 88 -11.35 0.77 -1.42
N ALA A 89 -11.03 -0.49 -1.09
CA ALA A 89 -11.57 -1.16 0.10
C ALA A 89 -11.15 -0.45 1.40
N ALA A 90 -9.91 0.03 1.47
CA ALA A 90 -9.43 0.80 2.63
C ALA A 90 -10.19 2.13 2.80
N GLU A 91 -10.45 2.85 1.71
CA GLU A 91 -11.22 4.09 1.72
C GLU A 91 -12.68 3.86 2.13
N GLU A 92 -13.33 2.84 1.56
CA GLU A 92 -14.71 2.47 1.89
C GLU A 92 -14.86 2.08 3.37
N ALA A 93 -13.87 1.36 3.92
CA ALA A 93 -13.83 0.99 5.33
C ALA A 93 -13.47 2.16 6.27
N GLY A 94 -13.19 3.36 5.74
CA GLY A 94 -12.80 4.52 6.54
C GLY A 94 -11.40 4.40 7.16
N ALA A 95 -10.47 3.71 6.49
CA ALA A 95 -9.11 3.54 6.97
C ALA A 95 -8.40 4.89 7.20
N SER A 96 -7.56 4.91 8.24
CA SER A 96 -6.81 6.11 8.64
C SER A 96 -5.92 6.64 7.51
N ALA A 97 -5.57 7.93 7.57
CA ALA A 97 -4.63 8.51 6.62
C ALA A 97 -3.28 7.77 6.60
N ALA A 98 -2.79 7.37 7.78
CA ALA A 98 -1.56 6.58 7.90
C ALA A 98 -1.67 5.21 7.22
N THR A 99 -2.81 4.51 7.38
CA THR A 99 -3.04 3.21 6.72
C THR A 99 -3.07 3.35 5.19
N ARG A 100 -3.70 4.40 4.68
CA ARG A 100 -3.75 4.67 3.23
C ARG A 100 -2.39 5.11 2.67
N GLU A 101 -1.60 5.85 3.46
CA GLU A 101 -0.22 6.19 3.11
C GLU A 101 0.66 4.93 3.01
N ILE A 102 0.61 4.06 4.03
CA ILE A 102 1.27 2.75 4.00
C ILE A 102 0.82 1.94 2.77
N GLY A 103 -0.48 1.91 2.47
CA GLY A 103 -1.02 1.24 1.29
C GLY A 103 -0.47 1.76 -0.03
N SER A 104 -0.31 3.07 -0.17
CA SER A 104 0.33 3.70 -1.34
C SER A 104 1.78 3.25 -1.48
N LEU A 105 2.54 3.22 -0.38
CA LEU A 105 3.93 2.76 -0.38
C LEU A 105 4.05 1.27 -0.73
N ILE A 106 3.12 0.43 -0.22
CA ILE A 106 3.06 -1.00 -0.58
C ILE A 106 2.82 -1.18 -2.07
N ASN A 107 1.93 -0.39 -2.67
CA ASN A 107 1.67 -0.48 -4.11
C ASN A 107 2.90 -0.06 -4.94
N GLN A 108 3.66 0.94 -4.48
CA GLN A 108 4.95 1.30 -5.09
C GLN A 108 5.96 0.14 -4.98
N LEU A 109 6.06 -0.50 -3.81
CA LEU A 109 6.89 -1.69 -3.60
C LEU A 109 6.47 -2.82 -4.56
N ALA A 110 5.19 -3.16 -4.60
CA ALA A 110 4.67 -4.24 -5.46
C ALA A 110 4.96 -4.02 -6.95
N VAL A 111 4.81 -2.78 -7.44
CA VAL A 111 5.14 -2.45 -8.84
C VAL A 111 6.63 -2.63 -9.12
N SER A 112 7.50 -2.16 -8.22
CA SER A 112 8.95 -2.31 -8.42
C SER A 112 9.39 -3.77 -8.46
N GLN A 113 8.77 -4.65 -7.68
CA GLN A 113 9.14 -6.05 -7.57
C GLN A 113 8.73 -6.87 -8.82
N ARG A 114 7.64 -6.49 -9.50
CA ARG A 114 7.24 -7.15 -10.77
C ARG A 114 8.36 -7.09 -11.82
N GLY A 115 9.10 -5.99 -11.90
CA GLY A 115 10.23 -5.81 -12.82
C GLY A 115 11.47 -6.67 -12.50
N ALA A 116 11.53 -7.30 -11.33
CA ALA A 116 12.61 -8.21 -10.94
C ALA A 116 12.31 -9.69 -11.23
N SER A 117 11.04 -10.05 -11.50
CA SER A 117 10.60 -11.45 -11.63
C SER A 117 10.55 -12.00 -13.06
N GLU A 118 10.60 -11.13 -14.08
CA GLU A 118 10.71 -11.57 -15.48
C GLU A 118 12.18 -11.73 -15.87
N ASN A 119 12.51 -12.85 -16.53
CA ASN A 119 13.83 -13.16 -17.07
C ASN A 119 14.16 -12.27 -18.29
N GLN A 120 14.00 -10.95 -18.14
CA GLN A 120 14.31 -9.94 -19.14
C GLN A 120 15.20 -8.89 -18.49
N MET A 121 16.33 -8.70 -19.14
CA MET A 121 17.21 -7.55 -19.06
C MET A 121 16.41 -6.24 -19.17
N THR A 122 15.84 -5.77 -18.06
CA THR A 122 15.33 -4.41 -17.93
C THR A 122 16.12 -3.71 -16.83
N THR A 123 17.23 -3.12 -17.26
CA THR A 123 17.94 -2.01 -16.60
C THR A 123 17.05 -0.76 -16.44
N MET A 124 15.73 -0.89 -16.46
CA MET A 124 14.81 0.25 -16.45
C MET A 124 14.29 0.51 -15.04
N LEU A 125 15.00 1.46 -14.43
CA LEU A 125 14.62 2.28 -13.28
C LEU A 125 14.82 1.61 -11.91
N SER A 126 16.09 1.26 -11.65
CA SER A 126 16.68 1.30 -10.30
C SER A 126 16.47 2.69 -9.69
N VAL A 127 15.28 2.97 -9.14
CA VAL A 127 15.03 4.09 -8.21
C VAL A 127 14.82 3.53 -6.80
N PRO A 128 15.63 3.94 -5.79
CA PRO A 128 15.49 3.38 -4.48
C PRO A 128 14.18 3.89 -3.91
N ILE A 129 13.40 2.99 -3.34
CA ILE A 129 12.14 3.37 -2.69
C ILE A 129 12.45 4.06 -1.36
N TRP A 130 13.57 3.69 -0.73
CA TRP A 130 14.10 4.33 0.45
C TRP A 130 15.62 4.19 0.54
N GLY A 131 16.33 5.27 0.87
CA GLY A 131 17.77 5.26 1.07
C GLY A 131 18.57 4.78 -0.15
N ASN A 132 19.63 4.01 0.09
CA ASN A 132 20.50 3.45 -0.94
C ASN A 132 20.24 1.96 -1.22
N TRP A 133 19.49 1.28 -0.35
CA TRP A 133 19.37 -0.18 -0.34
C TRP A 133 17.92 -0.67 -0.46
N CYS A 134 16.91 0.06 0.02
CA CYS A 134 15.54 -0.43 -0.08
C CYS A 134 14.97 -0.28 -1.49
N GLY A 135 14.96 -1.37 -2.27
CA GLY A 135 14.20 -1.48 -3.52
C GLY A 135 14.87 -2.39 -4.56
N PRO A 136 14.11 -2.92 -5.54
CA PRO A 136 14.66 -3.75 -6.61
C PRO A 136 15.73 -3.03 -7.44
N GLY A 137 16.83 -3.73 -7.70
CA GLY A 137 17.95 -3.18 -8.47
C GLY A 137 18.73 -2.08 -7.74
N HIS A 138 18.57 -1.97 -6.42
CA HIS A 138 19.40 -1.15 -5.53
C HIS A 138 20.36 -2.02 -4.73
N GLY A 139 21.21 -1.33 -3.98
CA GLY A 139 22.29 -1.91 -3.21
C GLY A 139 23.63 -1.32 -3.63
N GLY A 140 24.27 -0.65 -2.68
CA GLY A 140 25.57 -0.01 -2.87
C GLY A 140 25.77 1.18 -1.93
N GLY A 141 27.03 1.53 -1.69
CA GLY A 141 27.36 2.65 -0.79
C GLY A 141 27.03 2.39 0.67
N ASN A 142 26.98 3.46 1.47
CA ASN A 142 26.69 3.38 2.89
C ASN A 142 25.18 3.44 3.12
N ALA A 143 24.67 2.61 4.02
CA ALA A 143 23.31 2.77 4.52
C ALA A 143 23.17 4.15 5.20
N VAL A 144 22.08 4.85 4.92
CA VAL A 144 21.89 6.25 5.38
C VAL A 144 21.10 6.36 6.69
N ASP A 145 20.32 5.33 7.04
CA ASP A 145 19.54 5.25 8.27
C ASP A 145 19.31 3.80 8.74
N VAL A 146 18.47 3.61 9.75
CA VAL A 146 18.25 2.30 10.38
C VAL A 146 17.50 1.37 9.43
N LEU A 147 16.46 1.86 8.76
CA LEU A 147 15.70 1.06 7.81
C LEU A 147 16.57 0.67 6.61
N ASP A 148 17.34 1.60 6.06
CA ASP A 148 18.23 1.36 4.93
C ASP A 148 19.31 0.32 5.26
N SER A 149 19.83 0.32 6.49
CA SER A 149 20.78 -0.71 6.97
C SER A 149 20.13 -2.10 7.07
N ILE A 150 18.83 -2.16 7.36
CA ILE A 150 18.08 -3.42 7.40
C ILE A 150 17.82 -3.93 5.98
N CYS A 151 17.46 -3.05 5.04
CA CYS A 151 17.37 -3.39 3.62
C CYS A 151 18.70 -3.90 3.06
N GLN A 152 19.82 -3.26 3.42
CA GLN A 152 21.15 -3.75 3.06
C GLN A 152 21.39 -5.20 3.51
N THR A 153 20.98 -5.51 4.74
CA THR A 153 21.13 -6.88 5.30
C THR A 153 20.24 -7.88 4.56
N HIS A 154 19.03 -7.48 4.17
CA HIS A 154 18.11 -8.28 3.35
C HIS A 154 18.68 -8.56 1.96
N ASP A 155 19.26 -7.56 1.31
CA ASP A 155 19.92 -7.71 0.00
C ASP A 155 21.08 -8.71 0.08
N TYR A 156 21.91 -8.63 1.12
CA TYR A 156 22.97 -9.63 1.33
C TYR A 156 22.42 -11.04 1.60
N CYS A 157 21.28 -11.15 2.28
CA CYS A 157 20.61 -12.43 2.48
C CYS A 157 20.14 -13.02 1.14
N TYR A 158 19.50 -12.22 0.29
CA TYR A 158 19.11 -12.64 -1.07
C TYR A 158 20.31 -12.99 -1.95
N ALA A 159 21.43 -12.25 -1.86
CA ALA A 159 22.64 -12.60 -2.60
C ALA A 159 23.20 -13.97 -2.20
N ALA A 160 23.02 -14.37 -0.93
CA ALA A 160 23.50 -15.64 -0.41
C ALA A 160 22.53 -16.82 -0.64
N ARG A 161 21.21 -16.58 -0.58
CA ARG A 161 20.17 -17.63 -0.58
C ARG A 161 19.31 -17.67 -1.84
N GLY A 162 19.38 -16.64 -2.67
CA GLY A 162 18.50 -16.43 -3.81
C GLY A 162 17.30 -15.54 -3.47
N TYR A 163 16.72 -14.94 -4.51
CA TYR A 163 15.54 -14.10 -4.41
C TYR A 163 14.33 -14.87 -3.88
N PHE A 164 13.46 -14.15 -3.16
CA PHE A 164 12.23 -14.66 -2.57
C PHE A 164 12.46 -15.77 -1.53
N ALA A 165 13.64 -15.87 -0.93
CA ALA A 165 13.86 -16.80 0.17
C ALA A 165 13.02 -16.37 1.38
N CYS A 166 12.05 -17.20 1.79
CA CYS A 166 11.18 -16.89 2.93
C CYS A 166 11.97 -16.64 4.22
N SER A 167 13.17 -17.20 4.33
CA SER A 167 14.06 -16.99 5.45
C SER A 167 14.59 -15.54 5.52
N CYS A 168 14.85 -14.91 4.37
CA CYS A 168 15.24 -13.51 4.30
C CYS A 168 14.03 -12.58 4.52
N ASP A 169 12.88 -12.89 3.94
CA ASP A 169 11.66 -12.08 4.05
C ASP A 169 11.13 -12.03 5.48
N ARG A 170 11.20 -13.14 6.21
CA ARG A 170 10.88 -13.15 7.63
C ARG A 170 11.91 -12.38 8.45
N GLN A 171 13.20 -12.47 8.10
CA GLN A 171 14.26 -11.81 8.84
C GLN A 171 14.15 -10.29 8.76
N ILE A 172 13.87 -9.72 7.57
CA ILE A 172 13.71 -8.27 7.42
C ILE A 172 12.54 -7.74 8.28
N VAL A 173 11.41 -8.46 8.34
CA VAL A 173 10.28 -8.10 9.22
C VAL A 173 10.68 -8.13 10.70
N LEU A 174 11.43 -9.15 11.11
CA LEU A 174 11.93 -9.26 12.49
C LEU A 174 12.91 -8.14 12.84
N ASP A 175 13.84 -7.83 11.94
CA ASP A 175 14.85 -6.79 12.15
C ASP A 175 14.23 -5.40 12.24
N ILE A 176 13.23 -5.11 11.39
CA ILE A 176 12.43 -3.89 11.48
C ILE A 176 11.77 -3.79 12.85
N ARG A 177 11.02 -4.83 13.26
CA ARG A 177 10.32 -4.85 14.54
C ARG A 177 11.27 -4.61 15.71
N ASN A 178 12.43 -5.26 15.69
CA ASN A 178 13.44 -5.17 16.74
C ASN A 178 14.17 -3.81 16.77
N ASN A 179 14.07 -2.97 15.73
CA ASN A 179 14.77 -1.70 15.65
C ASN A 179 13.83 -0.49 15.50
N ILE A 180 12.51 -0.68 15.59
CA ILE A 180 11.51 0.36 15.36
C ILE A 180 11.66 1.59 16.29
N TYR A 181 12.19 1.37 17.49
CA TYR A 181 12.46 2.42 18.48
C TYR A 181 13.65 3.31 18.11
N ARG A 182 14.48 2.88 17.15
CA ARG A 182 15.66 3.61 16.66
C ARG A 182 15.36 4.40 15.39
N MET A 183 14.21 4.15 14.77
CA MET A 183 13.78 4.78 13.53
C MET A 183 13.17 6.17 13.79
N THR A 184 13.27 7.05 12.82
CA THR A 184 12.46 8.27 12.72
C THR A 184 11.00 7.93 12.38
N SER A 185 10.09 8.90 12.46
CA SER A 185 8.69 8.68 12.06
C SER A 185 8.56 8.30 10.58
N GLY A 186 9.35 8.93 9.70
CA GLY A 186 9.38 8.61 8.26
C GLY A 186 9.86 7.19 8.00
N GLU A 187 10.97 6.78 8.63
CA GLU A 187 11.46 5.41 8.56
C GLU A 187 10.38 4.41 9.03
N ARG A 188 9.68 4.69 10.14
CA ARG A 188 8.63 3.78 10.65
C ARG A 188 7.47 3.57 9.65
N VAL A 189 7.05 4.61 8.94
CA VAL A 189 5.98 4.49 7.93
C VAL A 189 6.42 3.59 6.78
N MET A 190 7.63 3.82 6.25
CA MET A 190 8.19 2.95 5.21
C MET A 190 8.44 1.53 5.73
N ALA A 191 8.93 1.38 6.95
CA ALA A 191 9.19 0.09 7.58
C ALA A 191 7.89 -0.73 7.75
N ALA A 192 6.77 -0.08 8.06
CA ALA A 192 5.45 -0.72 8.07
C ALA A 192 5.03 -1.20 6.68
N ALA A 193 5.28 -0.40 5.62
CA ALA A 193 5.01 -0.81 4.24
C ALA A 193 5.87 -2.01 3.81
N VAL A 194 7.18 -1.95 4.05
CA VAL A 194 8.13 -3.05 3.79
C VAL A 194 7.71 -4.31 4.53
N SER A 195 7.39 -4.19 5.83
CA SER A 195 7.00 -5.34 6.63
C SER A 195 5.68 -5.94 6.19
N THR A 196 4.70 -5.10 5.80
CA THR A 196 3.43 -5.58 5.26
C THR A 196 3.63 -6.34 3.96
N TYR A 197 4.45 -5.80 3.06
CA TYR A 197 4.76 -6.44 1.79
C TYR A 197 5.37 -7.83 1.99
N PHE A 198 6.47 -7.93 2.76
CA PHE A 198 7.17 -9.21 3.00
C PHE A 198 6.42 -10.17 3.93
N THR A 199 5.47 -9.69 4.72
CA THR A 199 4.57 -10.57 5.48
C THR A 199 3.52 -11.24 4.58
N TYR A 200 3.08 -10.55 3.53
CA TYR A 200 1.99 -11.03 2.67
C TYR A 200 2.47 -11.73 1.39
N CYS A 201 3.55 -11.26 0.77
CA CYS A 201 3.97 -11.73 -0.54
C CYS A 201 4.40 -13.19 -0.53
N LEU A 202 4.23 -13.87 -1.67
CA LEU A 202 4.69 -15.23 -1.85
C LEU A 202 6.22 -15.30 -1.80
N CYS A 203 6.74 -16.32 -1.12
CA CYS A 203 8.17 -16.59 -0.99
C CYS A 203 8.42 -18.10 -1.09
N ASN A 204 9.65 -18.50 -1.42
CA ASN A 204 10.11 -19.88 -1.46
C ASN A 204 10.57 -20.34 -0.06
N PRO A 205 9.91 -21.35 0.55
CA PRO A 205 10.27 -21.84 1.87
C PRO A 205 11.50 -22.77 1.88
N PHE A 206 12.03 -23.13 0.70
CA PHE A 206 13.13 -24.07 0.53
C PHE A 206 14.45 -23.40 0.10
N ALA A 207 14.48 -22.07 0.00
CA ALA A 207 15.67 -21.26 -0.28
C ALA A 207 16.33 -20.71 0.99
#